data_AF-A0A1T4XRZ3-F1
#
_entry.id   AF-A0A1T4XRZ3-F1
#
_cell.length_a   1.000
_cell.length_b   1.000
_cell.length_c   1.000
_cell.angle_alpha   90.00
_cell.angle_beta   90.00
_cell.angle_gamma   90.00
#
_symmetry.space_group_name_H-M   'P 1'
#
loop_
_entity.id
_entity.type
_entity.pdbx_description
1 polymer ?
#
loop_
_entity_poly.entity_id
_entity_poly.type
_entity_poly.pdbx_seq_one_letter_code
_entity_poly.pdbx_strand_id
1 'polypeptide(L)' 'MTNEEVTKLLDMLLQSLYDYHFANNGGSYTLPKAMLNADANSKLAIDYLIENEYAVDSGKGSDNLVLSITPKGMEYVKSK' A
#
# COMPACT_ATOMS: atom_id res chain seq x y z
N MET A 1 11.59 -9.37 13.12
CA MET A 1 11.75 -9.04 11.70
C MET A 1 12.88 -8.04 11.58
N THR A 2 13.80 -8.24 10.64
CA THR A 2 14.87 -7.27 10.34
C THR A 2 14.34 -6.15 9.45
N ASN A 3 15.02 -5.00 9.41
CA ASN A 3 14.62 -3.88 8.53
C ASN A 3 14.50 -4.30 7.05
N GLU A 4 15.23 -5.34 6.63
CA GLU A 4 15.21 -5.86 5.25
C GLU A 4 13.89 -6.58 4.91
N GLU A 5 13.32 -7.33 5.85
CA GLU A 5 12.07 -8.06 5.65
C GLU A 5 10.88 -7.10 5.52
N VAL A 6 10.86 -6.05 6.33
CA VAL A 6 9.86 -4.97 6.23
C VAL A 6 10.01 -4.23 4.90
N THR A 7 11.25 -3.97 4.46
CA THR A 7 11.51 -3.32 3.16
C THR A 7 11.04 -4.17 1.99
N LYS A 8 11.30 -5.48 2.00
CA LYS A 8 10.81 -6.41 0.96
C LYS A 8 9.28 -6.46 0.91
N LEU A 9 8.61 -6.50 2.06
CA LEU A 9 7.16 -6.46 2.14
C LEU A 9 6.61 -5.16 1.56
N LEU A 10 7.25 -4.04 1.88
CA LEU A 10 6.87 -2.73 1.39
C LEU A 10 6.97 -2.63 -0.14
N ASP A 11 8.08 -3.11 -0.70
CA ASP A 11 8.30 -3.14 -2.14
C ASP A 11 7.28 -4.02 -2.85
N MET A 12 6.97 -5.18 -2.28
CA MET A 12 5.95 -6.08 -2.82
C MET A 12 4.56 -5.45 -2.80
N LEU A 13 4.18 -4.77 -1.70
CA LEU A 13 2.89 -4.10 -1.59
C LEU A 13 2.77 -2.93 -2.57
N LEU A 14 3.83 -2.12 -2.68
CA LEU A 14 3.83 -0.98 -3.60
C LEU A 14 3.79 -1.44 -5.07
N GLN A 15 4.54 -2.50 -5.41
CA GLN A 15 4.46 -3.12 -6.74
C GLN A 15 3.05 -3.66 -7.02
N SER A 16 2.42 -4.31 -6.04
CA SER A 16 1.06 -4.84 -6.19
C SER A 16 0.04 -3.71 -6.43
N LEU A 17 0.19 -2.57 -5.75
CA LEU A 17 -0.65 -1.38 -5.97
C LEU A 17 -0.41 -0.75 -7.35
N TYR A 18 0.85 -0.73 -7.81
CA TYR A 18 1.20 -0.28 -9.16
C TYR A 18 0.51 -1.15 -10.21
N ASP A 19 0.70 -2.47 -10.13
CA ASP A 19 0.14 -3.41 -11.10
C ASP A 19 -1.40 -3.35 -11.10
N TYR A 20 -2.01 -3.27 -9.92
CA TYR A 20 -3.46 -3.14 -9.78
C TYR A 20 -3.99 -1.85 -10.41
N HIS A 21 -3.29 -0.72 -10.23
CA HIS A 21 -3.66 0.56 -10.83
C HIS A 21 -3.75 0.46 -12.36
N PHE A 22 -2.74 -0.13 -13.01
CA PHE A 22 -2.72 -0.26 -14.47
C PHE A 22 -3.67 -1.35 -14.99
N ALA A 23 -3.85 -2.44 -14.24
CA ALA A 23 -4.80 -3.50 -14.61
C ALA A 23 -6.27 -3.04 -14.50
N ASN A 24 -6.57 -2.07 -13.63
CA ASN A 24 -7.93 -1.65 -13.31
C ASN A 24 -8.22 -0.17 -13.62
N ASN A 25 -7.51 0.42 -14.59
CA ASN A 25 -7.74 1.81 -15.06
C ASN A 25 -7.77 2.86 -13.93
N GLY A 26 -6.83 2.77 -12.99
CA GLY A 26 -6.75 3.68 -11.85
C GLY A 26 -7.51 3.22 -10.61
N GLY A 27 -7.96 1.96 -10.57
CA GLY A 27 -8.71 1.39 -9.45
C GLY A 27 -7.96 1.41 -8.11
N SER A 28 -8.74 1.40 -7.02
CA SER A 28 -8.27 1.28 -5.65
C SER A 28 -8.39 -0.15 -5.14
N TYR A 29 -7.43 -0.56 -4.31
CA TYR A 29 -7.47 -1.84 -3.59
C TYR A 29 -8.24 -1.69 -2.29
N THR A 30 -9.23 -2.55 -2.05
CA THR A 30 -10.08 -2.50 -0.85
C THR A 30 -9.77 -3.68 0.06
N LEU A 31 -9.46 -3.39 1.34
CA LEU A 31 -9.15 -4.38 2.36
C LEU A 31 -9.97 -4.13 3.62
N PRO A 32 -10.58 -5.16 4.24
CA PRO A 32 -11.16 -5.02 5.58
C PRO A 32 -10.06 -4.65 6.60
N LYS A 33 -10.28 -3.60 7.39
CA LYS A 33 -9.30 -3.18 8.42
C LYS A 33 -9.04 -4.26 9.47
N ALA A 34 -10.01 -5.14 9.71
CA ALA A 34 -9.85 -6.31 10.56
C ALA A 34 -8.71 -7.23 10.10
N MET A 35 -8.49 -7.38 8.79
CA MET A 35 -7.38 -8.18 8.25
C MET A 35 -6.02 -7.50 8.44
N LEU A 36 -5.95 -6.17 8.33
CA LEU A 36 -4.73 -5.42 8.64
C LEU A 36 -4.30 -5.58 10.09
N ASN A 37 -5.26 -5.56 11.02
CA ASN A 37 -4.96 -5.70 12.44
C ASN A 37 -4.52 -7.12 12.82
N ALA A 38 -4.76 -8.11 11.95
CA ALA A 38 -4.32 -9.49 12.16
C ALA A 38 -2.84 -9.70 11.79
N ASP A 39 -2.25 -8.83 10.95
CA ASP A 39 -0.84 -8.89 10.56
C ASP A 39 -0.14 -7.54 10.79
N ALA A 40 0.61 -7.46 11.89
CA ALA A 40 1.27 -6.23 12.31
C ALA A 40 2.29 -5.69 11.28
N ASN A 41 2.90 -6.54 10.45
CA ASN A 41 3.91 -6.11 9.48
C ASN A 41 3.27 -5.52 8.24
N SER A 42 2.17 -6.12 7.78
CA SER A 42 1.32 -5.59 6.72
C SER A 42 0.77 -4.23 7.12
N LYS A 43 0.36 -4.09 8.40
CA LYS A 43 -0.01 -2.79 8.96
C LYS A 43 1.13 -1.78 8.91
N LEU A 44 2.32 -2.13 9.42
CA LEU A 44 3.47 -1.22 9.40
C LEU A 44 3.89 -0.81 7.97
N ALA A 45 3.89 -1.75 7.03
CA ALA A 45 4.24 -1.46 5.65
C ALA A 45 3.21 -0.53 4.99
N ILE A 46 1.91 -0.76 5.21
CA ILE A 46 0.85 0.11 4.71
C ILE A 46 0.91 1.50 5.34
N ASP A 47 1.10 1.58 6.66
CA ASP A 47 1.26 2.85 7.36
C ASP A 47 2.46 3.63 6.78
N TYR A 48 3.60 2.97 6.53
CA TYR A 48 4.75 3.60 5.90
C TYR A 48 4.45 4.11 4.48
N LEU A 49 3.74 3.33 3.66
CA LEU A 49 3.37 3.75 2.30
C LEU A 49 2.48 5.00 2.32
N ILE A 50 1.60 5.11 3.30
CA ILE A 50 0.72 6.27 3.49
C ILE A 50 1.51 7.46 4.03
N GLU A 51 2.32 7.28 5.08
CA GLU A 51 3.13 8.33 5.72
C GLU A 51 4.14 8.96 4.74
N ASN A 52 4.68 8.15 3.82
CA ASN A 52 5.61 8.62 2.78
C ASN A 52 4.90 9.06 1.49
N GLU A 53 3.56 9.09 1.48
CA GLU A 53 2.73 9.52 0.37
C GLU A 53 2.91 8.68 -0.91
N TYR A 54 3.36 7.43 -0.80
CA TYR A 54 3.42 6.49 -1.92
C TYR A 54 2.06 5.86 -2.23
N ALA A 55 1.19 5.79 -1.22
CA ALA A 55 -0.20 5.39 -1.35
C ALA A 55 -1.12 6.35 -0.57
N VAL A 56 -2.41 6.35 -0.88
CA VAL A 56 -3.43 7.12 -0.16
C VAL A 56 -4.58 6.21 0.26
N ASP A 57 -5.05 6.38 1.49
CA ASP A 57 -6.29 5.77 1.99
C ASP A 57 -7.48 6.72 1.82
N SER A 58 -8.41 6.33 0.95
CA SER A 58 -9.69 7.03 0.73
C SER A 58 -10.86 6.41 1.53
N GLY A 59 -10.62 5.33 2.27
CA GLY A 59 -11.61 4.61 3.10
C GLY A 59 -11.77 5.20 4.51
N LYS A 60 -11.32 6.43 4.74
CA LYS A 60 -11.43 7.10 6.05
C LYS A 60 -12.89 7.15 6.50
N GLY A 61 -13.15 6.68 7.72
CA GLY A 61 -14.50 6.61 8.29
C GLY A 61 -15.28 5.33 7.95
N SER A 62 -14.70 4.38 7.20
CA SER A 62 -15.29 3.06 6.95
C SER A 62 -14.51 1.94 7.65
N ASP A 63 -15.10 0.75 7.72
CA ASP A 63 -14.43 -0.49 8.20
C ASP A 63 -13.41 -1.04 7.19
N ASN A 64 -13.32 -0.42 6.02
CA ASN A 64 -12.40 -0.79 4.95
C ASN A 64 -11.28 0.24 4.80
N LEU A 65 -10.11 -0.26 4.43
CA LEU A 65 -9.01 0.51 3.89
C LEU A 65 -9.16 0.53 2.37
N VAL A 66 -9.09 1.71 1.75
CA VAL A 66 -9.21 1.86 0.29
C VAL A 66 -7.94 2.53 -0.24
N LEU A 67 -6.98 1.70 -0.62
CA LEU A 67 -5.65 2.12 -1.05
C LEU A 67 -5.58 2.40 -2.54
N SER A 68 -5.02 3.54 -2.90
CA SER A 68 -4.57 3.84 -4.27
C SER A 68 -3.11 4.24 -4.27
N ILE A 69 -2.36 3.81 -5.28
CA ILE A 69 -0.99 4.32 -5.50
C ILE A 69 -1.04 5.79 -5.93
N THR A 70 -0.10 6.59 -5.45
CA THR A 70 0.04 8.00 -5.84
C THR A 70 1.03 8.15 -7.00
N PRO A 71 1.09 9.33 -7.66
CA PRO A 71 2.17 9.63 -8.61
C PRO A 71 3.57 9.41 -8.03
N LYS A 72 3.81 9.85 -6.78
CA LYS A 72 5.09 9.66 -6.08
C LYS A 72 5.41 8.18 -5.89
N GLY A 73 4.43 7.36 -5.52
CA GLY A 73 4.60 5.90 -5.41
C GLY A 73 4.93 5.26 -6.75
N MET A 74 4.28 5.69 -7.83
CA MET A 74 4.57 5.22 -9.18
C MET A 74 5.98 5.58 -9.65
N GLU A 75 6.44 6.80 -9.37
CA GLU A 75 7.81 7.23 -9.66
C GLU A 75 8.84 6.44 -8.86
N TYR A 76 8.57 6.16 -7.59
CA TYR A 76 9.44 5.35 -6.75
C TYR A 76 9.63 3.94 -7.32
N VAL A 77 8.54 3.28 -7.76
CA VAL A 77 8.63 1.96 -8.43
C VAL A 77 9.46 2.02 -9.70
N LYS A 78 9.28 3.07 -10.53
CA LYS A 78 10.00 3.22 -11.80
C LYS A 78 11.48 3.57 -11.67
N SER A 79 11.91 4.10 -10.53
CA SER A 79 13.29 4.55 -10.28
C SER A 79 14.18 3.49 -9.62
N LYS A 80 13.62 2.34 -9.28
CA LYS A 80 14.36 1.13 -8.89
C LYS A 80 14.85 0.36 -10.10
#